data_AF-A0A7Y0R1Y6-F1
#
_entry.id   AF-A0A7Y0R1Y6-F1
#
_cell.length_a   1.000
_cell.length_b   1.000
_cell.length_c   1.000
_cell.angle_alpha   90.00
_cell.angle_beta   90.00
_cell.angle_gamma   90.00
#
_symmetry.space_group_name_H-M   'P 1'
#
loop_
_entity.id
_entity.type
_entity.pdbx_description
1 polymer ?
#
loop_
_entity_poly.entity_id
_entity_poly.type
_entity_poly.pdbx_seq_one_letter_code
_entity_poly.pdbx_strand_id
1 'polypeptide(L)' 'MSNKVFMPGCSLPSYSPEGVAAIASYLKEVFPEMGAVQKCCGKPTAAIGQTEKFKERFGQLQA' A
#
# COMPACT_ATOMS: atom_id res chain seq x y z
N MET A 1 -10.33 13.29 11.64
CA MET A 1 -9.38 13.40 10.51
C MET A 1 -9.36 12.06 9.78
N SER A 2 -9.62 12.04 8.46
CA SER A 2 -9.45 10.82 7.66
C SER A 2 -7.99 10.73 7.24
N ASN A 3 -7.19 9.89 7.90
CA ASN A 3 -5.81 9.60 7.49
C ASN A 3 -5.86 8.67 6.27
N LYS A 4 -5.94 9.27 5.08
CA LYS A 4 -5.91 8.55 3.82
C LYS A 4 -4.46 8.29 3.43
N VAL A 5 -4.18 7.10 2.92
CA VAL A 5 -2.84 6.68 2.50
C VAL A 5 -2.93 6.06 1.11
N PHE A 6 -2.01 6.41 0.24
CA PHE A 6 -1.85 5.79 -1.07
C PHE A 6 -1.04 4.49 -0.92
N MET A 7 -1.64 3.35 -1.30
CA MET A 7 -1.00 2.04 -1.28
C MET A 7 -1.11 1.39 -2.66
N PRO A 8 -0.08 1.50 -3.53
CA PRO A 8 -0.14 0.98 -4.90
C PRO A 8 0.04 -0.55 -4.98
N GLY A 9 0.30 -1.21 -3.85
CA GLY A 9 0.61 -2.64 -3.81
C GLY A 9 1.97 -2.95 -4.42
N CYS A 10 2.23 -4.23 -4.72
CA CYS A 10 3.51 -4.65 -5.30
C CYS A 10 3.52 -4.66 -6.84
N SER A 11 2.42 -5.00 -7.50
CA SER A 11 2.39 -5.18 -8.96
C SER A 11 2.59 -3.87 -9.73
N LEU A 12 1.95 -2.78 -9.30
CA LEU A 12 2.01 -1.50 -9.98
C LEU A 12 3.42 -0.88 -9.97
N PRO A 13 4.15 -0.76 -8.83
CA PRO A 13 5.51 -0.25 -8.84
C PRO A 13 6.51 -1.18 -9.54
N SER A 14 6.24 -2.49 -9.62
CA SER A 14 7.05 -3.40 -10.43
C SER A 14 6.86 -3.20 -11.94
N TYR A 15 5.67 -2.75 -12.37
CA TYR A 15 5.39 -2.49 -13.78
C TYR A 15 5.79 -1.07 -14.21
N SER A 16 5.50 -0.06 -13.38
CA SER A 16 5.81 1.34 -13.67
C SER A 16 6.12 2.11 -12.38
N PRO A 17 7.39 2.14 -11.95
CA PRO A 17 7.79 2.91 -10.79
C PRO A 17 7.58 4.42 -11.01
N GLU A 18 7.78 4.92 -12.24
CA GLU A 18 7.56 6.34 -12.59
C GLU A 18 6.08 6.72 -12.48
N GLY A 19 5.19 5.84 -12.94
CA GLY A 19 3.74 6.06 -12.84
C GLY A 19 3.27 6.12 -11.39
N VAL A 20 3.80 5.25 -10.53
CA VAL A 20 3.51 5.29 -9.09
C VAL A 20 4.00 6.59 -8.45
N ALA A 21 5.21 7.06 -8.83
CA ALA A 21 5.74 8.32 -8.33
C ALA A 21 4.88 9.52 -8.77
N ALA A 22 4.46 9.56 -10.03
CA ALA A 22 3.60 10.62 -10.56
C ALA A 22 2.24 10.67 -9.85
N ILE A 23 1.62 9.51 -9.61
CA ILE A 23 0.35 9.41 -8.86
C ILE A 23 0.53 9.89 -7.42
N ALA A 24 1.59 9.46 -6.74
CA ALA A 24 1.85 9.87 -5.36
C ALA A 24 2.05 11.39 -5.24
N SER A 25 2.78 12.01 -6.17
CA SER A 25 2.97 13.46 -6.23
C SER A 25 1.65 14.19 -6.46
N TYR A 26 0.86 13.76 -7.45
CA TYR A 26 -0.44 14.36 -7.75
C TYR A 26 -1.41 14.25 -6.56
N LEU A 27 -1.49 13.08 -5.92
CA LEU A 27 -2.35 12.87 -4.76
C LEU A 27 -1.96 13.76 -3.57
N LYS A 28 -0.67 14.06 -3.41
CA LYS A 28 -0.18 14.96 -2.36
C LYS A 28 -0.52 16.43 -2.64
N GLU A 29 -0.57 16.84 -3.91
CA GLU A 29 -1.05 18.17 -4.30
C GLU A 29 -2.53 18.34 -4.01
N VAL A 30 -3.35 17.33 -4.34
CA VAL A 30 -4.81 17.36 -4.12
C VAL A 30 -5.16 17.18 -2.64
N PHE A 31 -4.38 16.37 -1.92
CA PHE A 31 -4.58 16.04 -0.52
C PHE A 31 -3.24 16.24 0.24
N PRO A 32 -2.96 17.44 0.79
CA PRO A 32 -1.68 17.75 1.44
C PRO A 32 -1.30 16.80 2.59
N GLU A 33 -2.30 16.26 3.28
CA GLU A 33 -2.16 15.32 4.41
C GLU A 33 -2.03 13.85 3.96
N MET A 34 -2.01 13.57 2.66
CA MET A 34 -1.97 12.20 2.14
C MET A 34 -0.60 11.56 2.36
N GLY A 35 -0.60 10.43 3.06
CA GLY A 35 0.58 9.56 3.16
C GLY A 35 0.70 8.61 1.98
N ALA A 36 1.84 7.92 1.86
CA ALA A 36 2.02 6.78 0.97
C ALA A 36 2.69 5.63 1.72
N VAL A 37 2.28 4.38 1.42
CA VAL A 37 2.86 3.18 2.03
C VAL A 37 3.24 2.16 0.96
N GLN A 38 4.49 1.71 1.02
CA GLN A 38 5.03 0.65 0.18
C GLN A 38 5.45 -0.54 1.02
N LYS A 39 4.47 -1.38 1.38
CA LYS A 39 4.65 -2.63 2.12
C LYS A 39 3.80 -3.74 1.53
N CYS A 40 4.21 -4.98 1.77
CA CYS A 40 3.45 -6.15 1.34
C CYS A 40 2.17 -6.32 2.18
N CYS A 41 1.02 -6.43 1.53
CA CYS A 41 -0.26 -6.70 2.19
C CYS A 41 -0.51 -8.17 2.57
N GLY A 42 0.40 -9.09 2.21
CA GLY A 42 0.23 -10.51 2.51
C GLY A 42 -0.85 -11.21 1.69
N LYS A 43 -1.33 -10.62 0.59
CA LYS A 43 -2.39 -11.21 -0.26
C LYS A 43 -2.12 -12.66 -0.70
N PRO A 44 -0.89 -13.05 -1.11
CA PRO A 44 -0.61 -14.46 -1.44
C PRO A 44 -0.79 -15.40 -0.24
N THR A 45 -0.39 -14.96 0.95
CA THR A 45 -0.52 -15.71 2.20
C THR A 45 -1.99 -15.93 2.56
N ALA A 46 -2.85 -14.94 2.36
CA ALA A 46 -4.30 -15.10 2.50
C ALA A 46 -4.87 -16.09 1.46
N ALA A 47 -4.45 -15.98 0.19
CA ALA A 47 -4.97 -16.80 -0.90
C ALA A 47 -4.68 -18.31 -0.72
N ILE A 48 -3.58 -18.67 -0.06
CA ILE A 48 -3.21 -20.07 0.22
C ILE A 48 -3.68 -20.56 1.59
N GLY A 49 -4.55 -19.82 2.27
CA GLY A 49 -5.14 -20.22 3.56
C GLY A 49 -4.21 -20.09 4.78
N GLN A 50 -3.07 -19.40 4.66
CA GLN A 50 -2.15 -19.15 5.77
C GLN A 50 -2.62 -17.96 6.64
N THR A 51 -3.80 -18.07 7.23
CA THR A 51 -4.52 -16.98 7.92
C THR A 51 -3.69 -16.29 9.01
N GLU A 52 -2.96 -17.03 9.85
CA GLU A 52 -2.17 -16.44 10.93
C GLU A 52 -0.99 -15.61 10.40
N LYS A 53 -0.29 -16.12 9.38
CA LYS A 53 0.78 -15.36 8.71
C LYS A 53 0.24 -14.15 7.95
N PHE A 54 -0.99 -14.22 7.42
CA PHE A 54 -1.63 -13.05 6.84
C PHE A 54 -1.91 -11.98 7.89
N LYS A 55 -2.49 -12.35 9.04
CA LYS A 55 -2.76 -11.42 10.16
C LYS A 55 -1.47 -10.76 10.66
N GLU A 56 -0.40 -11.54 10.84
CA GLU A 56 0.92 -11.02 11.24
C GLU A 56 1.43 -9.96 10.25
N ARG A 57 1.42 -10.28 8.94
CA ARG A 57 1.91 -9.38 7.89
C ARG A 57 1.03 -8.15 7.72
N PHE A 58 -0.28 -8.34 7.72
CA PHE A 58 -1.25 -7.25 7.56
C PHE A 58 -1.24 -6.31 8.77
N GLY A 59 -1.02 -6.83 9.98
CA GLY A 59 -0.87 -6.04 11.20
C GLY A 59 0.27 -5.01 11.11
N GLN A 60 1.31 -5.26 10.32
CA GLN A 60 2.42 -4.31 10.10
C GLN A 60 2.04 -3.08 9.25
N LEU A 61 0.81 -3.06 8.70
CA LEU A 61 0.23 -1.93 7.96
C LEU A 61 -0.65 -1.04 8.84
N GLN A 62 -1.11 -1.53 9.99
CA GLN A 62 -1.90 -0.78 10.94
C GLN A 62 -0.93 -0.10 11.92
N ALA A 63 -0.92 1.23 11.94
CA ALA A 63 -0.23 2.05 12.92
C ALA A 63 -1.27 2.87 13.70
#